data_AF-A0A660VJJ5-F1
#
_entry.id   AF-A0A660VJJ5-F1
#
_cell.length_a   1.000
_cell.length_b   1.000
_cell.length_c   1.000
_cell.angle_alpha   90.00
_cell.angle_beta   90.00
_cell.angle_gamma   90.00
#
_symmetry.space_group_name_H-M   'P 1'
#
loop_
_entity.id
_entity.type
_entity.pdbx_description
1 polymer ?
#
loop_
_entity_poly.entity_id
_entity_poly.type
_entity_poly.pdbx_seq_one_letter_code
_entity_poly.pdbx_strand_id
1 'polypeptide(L)'
;MGIFKGSCTFSRYYSPRSGVDPFEIDIEGALKRNAAPDIETAGESATVGWAAPSHLLDTDFTLEKVLHGDWLFLVMRTDRRTVPESLVNAYLQIELDAAAHAGKPLSRGARADLKDAIRADLL
;
A
#
# COMPACT_ATOMS: atom_id res chain seq x y z
N MET A 1 7.71 -12.37 9.43
CA MET A 1 7.92 -11.16 10.27
C MET A 1 6.53 -10.60 10.54
N GLY A 2 5.97 -10.85 11.72
CA GLY A 2 4.66 -10.34 12.16
C GLY A 2 4.83 -9.47 13.40
N ILE A 3 3.74 -8.94 13.96
CA ILE A 3 3.84 -7.95 15.05
C ILE A 3 4.39 -8.54 16.35
N PHE A 4 4.34 -9.87 16.48
CA PHE A 4 4.80 -10.58 17.68
C PHE A 4 6.33 -10.67 17.80
N LYS A 5 7.09 -10.10 16.85
CA LYS A 5 8.55 -10.08 16.87
C LYS A 5 9.07 -8.66 16.69
N GLY A 6 9.99 -8.25 17.55
CA GLY A 6 10.63 -6.93 17.51
C GLY A 6 10.05 -5.94 18.51
N SER A 7 10.46 -4.68 18.40
CA SER A 7 9.96 -3.56 19.22
C SER A 7 8.82 -2.84 18.51
N CYS A 8 7.79 -2.45 19.25
CA CYS A 8 6.71 -1.59 18.76
C CYS A 8 6.51 -0.38 19.68
N THR A 9 5.94 0.68 19.12
CA THR A 9 5.35 1.77 19.90
C THR A 9 3.86 1.47 20.11
N PHE A 10 3.29 1.98 21.19
CA PHE A 10 1.87 1.78 21.48
C PHE A 10 1.19 3.12 21.76
N SER A 11 -0.06 3.20 21.31
CA SER A 11 -0.99 4.28 21.62
C SER A 11 -2.27 3.65 22.14
N ARG A 12 -2.83 4.20 23.22
CA ARG A 12 -4.06 3.70 23.82
C ARG A 12 -5.23 4.61 23.49
N TYR A 13 -6.32 4.00 23.04
CA TYR A 13 -7.59 4.67 22.77
C TYR A 13 -8.66 4.08 23.67
N TYR A 14 -9.64 4.89 24.06
CA TYR A 14 -10.80 4.45 24.84
C TYR A 14 -12.02 4.34 23.92
N SER A 15 -12.65 3.17 23.91
CA SER A 15 -13.95 2.98 23.27
C SER A 15 -15.05 3.11 24.33
N PRO A 16 -15.98 4.07 24.21
CA PRO A 16 -17.10 4.19 25.15
C PRO A 16 -18.12 3.06 25.00
N ARG A 17 -18.06 2.28 23.91
CA ARG A 17 -18.89 1.11 23.69
C ARG A 17 -18.15 -0.13 24.20
N SER A 18 -18.66 -0.71 25.29
CA SER A 18 -18.23 -2.02 25.81
C SER A 18 -19.02 -3.15 25.16
N GLY A 19 -18.41 -4.32 25.00
CA GLY A 19 -19.15 -5.57 24.78
C GLY A 19 -19.57 -5.85 23.33
N VAL A 20 -18.68 -5.65 22.37
CA VAL A 20 -18.85 -6.31 21.07
C VAL A 20 -18.27 -7.70 21.21
N ASP A 21 -19.14 -8.71 21.21
CA ASP A 21 -18.69 -10.09 21.10
C ASP A 21 -18.19 -10.32 19.66
N PRO A 22 -16.89 -10.63 19.45
CA PRO A 22 -16.35 -10.89 18.14
C PRO A 22 -16.99 -12.12 17.45
N PHE A 23 -17.63 -13.01 18.20
CA PHE A 23 -18.37 -14.16 17.68
C PHE A 23 -19.79 -13.82 17.21
N GLU A 24 -20.35 -12.68 17.62
CA GLU A 24 -21.67 -12.20 17.16
C GLU A 24 -21.59 -11.40 15.85
N ILE A 25 -20.38 -11.09 15.37
CA ILE A 25 -20.14 -10.30 14.17
C ILE A 25 -19.34 -11.12 13.15
N ASP A 26 -19.67 -10.97 11.87
CA ASP A 26 -18.85 -11.47 10.75
C ASP A 26 -17.53 -10.67 10.60
N ILE A 27 -16.66 -10.78 11.61
CA ILE A 27 -15.34 -10.14 11.60
C ILE A 27 -14.49 -10.76 10.50
N GLU A 28 -14.51 -12.07 10.37
CA GLU A 28 -13.72 -12.77 9.35
C GLU A 28 -14.07 -12.30 7.93
N GLY A 29 -15.37 -12.25 7.59
CA GLY A 29 -15.81 -11.74 6.31
C GLY A 29 -15.54 -10.25 6.14
N ALA A 30 -15.66 -9.44 7.20
CA ALA A 30 -15.31 -8.02 7.15
C ALA A 30 -13.82 -7.79 6.86
N LEU A 31 -12.94 -8.58 7.49
CA LEU A 31 -11.49 -8.53 7.27
C LEU A 31 -11.14 -9.03 5.86
N LYS A 32 -11.71 -10.16 5.42
CA LYS A 32 -11.49 -10.71 4.07
C LYS A 32 -11.89 -9.75 2.96
N ARG A 33 -13.05 -9.07 3.10
CA ARG A 33 -13.51 -8.06 2.13
C ARG A 33 -12.57 -6.85 2.03
N ASN A 34 -11.78 -6.59 3.06
CA ASN A 34 -10.84 -5.46 3.13
C ASN A 34 -9.39 -5.95 3.29
N ALA A 35 -9.08 -7.16 2.80
CA ALA A 35 -7.74 -7.72 2.85
C ALA A 35 -6.76 -6.86 2.03
N ALA A 36 -5.51 -6.76 2.50
CA ALA A 36 -4.48 -6.05 1.77
C ALA A 36 -4.30 -6.70 0.39
N PRO A 37 -4.40 -5.94 -0.71
CA PRO A 37 -4.30 -6.51 -2.04
C PRO A 37 -2.84 -6.86 -2.38
N ASP A 38 -2.61 -7.51 -3.51
CA ASP A 38 -1.25 -7.74 -4.00
C ASP A 38 -0.55 -6.40 -4.28
N ILE A 39 0.74 -6.29 -3.98
CA ILE A 39 1.52 -5.08 -4.24
C ILE A 39 1.56 -4.75 -5.73
N GLU A 40 1.41 -5.73 -6.62
CA GLU A 40 1.33 -5.49 -8.06
C GLU A 40 0.09 -4.68 -8.45
N THR A 41 -0.96 -4.71 -7.64
CA THR A 41 -2.16 -3.87 -7.83
C THR A 41 -2.01 -2.47 -7.23
N ALA A 42 -0.96 -2.23 -6.44
CA ALA A 42 -0.68 -0.91 -5.90
C ALA A 42 -0.11 -0.04 -7.01
N GLY A 43 -0.72 1.12 -7.24
CA GLY A 43 -0.12 2.15 -8.08
C GLY A 43 0.79 3.06 -7.26
N GLU A 44 0.94 4.30 -7.74
CA GLU A 44 1.53 5.39 -6.96
C GLU A 44 0.73 5.73 -5.69
N SER A 45 -0.59 5.55 -5.76
CA SER A 45 -1.47 5.66 -4.60
C SER A 45 -1.22 4.49 -3.67
N ALA A 46 -1.11 4.78 -2.37
CA ALA A 46 -0.97 3.73 -1.38
C ALA A 46 -2.24 2.87 -1.33
N THR A 47 -2.07 1.56 -1.35
CA THR A 47 -3.15 0.61 -1.04
C THR A 47 -3.10 0.29 0.45
N VAL A 48 -4.28 0.10 1.05
CA VAL A 48 -4.42 -0.20 2.47
C VAL A 48 -5.36 -1.38 2.62
N GLY A 49 -5.01 -2.30 3.51
CA GLY A 49 -5.90 -3.39 3.89
C GLY A 49 -5.39 -4.17 5.08
N TRP A 50 -6.14 -5.19 5.46
CA TRP A 50 -5.79 -6.04 6.60
C TRP A 50 -4.75 -7.10 6.20
N ALA A 51 -3.92 -7.49 7.16
CA ALA A 51 -3.09 -8.70 7.12
C ALA A 51 -3.18 -9.48 8.44
N ALA A 52 -2.83 -10.77 8.43
CA ALA A 52 -2.79 -11.58 9.64
C ALA A 52 -1.63 -11.15 10.56
N PRO A 53 -1.79 -11.20 11.90
CA PRO A 53 -0.77 -10.74 12.85
C PRO A 53 0.56 -11.50 12.81
N SER A 54 0.52 -12.78 12.42
CA SER A 54 1.69 -13.66 12.36
C SER A 54 2.59 -13.38 11.14
N HIS A 55 2.03 -12.90 10.03
CA HIS A 55 2.74 -12.70 8.78
C HIS A 55 2.12 -11.58 7.92
N LEU A 56 2.91 -10.56 7.57
CA LEU A 56 2.46 -9.39 6.80
C LEU A 56 1.85 -9.69 5.42
N LEU A 57 2.22 -10.80 4.79
CA LEU A 57 1.68 -11.22 3.50
C LEU A 57 0.55 -12.26 3.60
N ASP A 58 0.22 -12.71 4.81
CA ASP A 58 -0.91 -13.61 4.98
C ASP A 58 -2.20 -12.78 5.00
N THR A 59 -3.00 -12.92 3.95
CA THR A 59 -4.28 -12.22 3.74
C THR A 59 -5.47 -13.16 3.87
N ASP A 60 -5.22 -14.44 4.19
CA ASP A 60 -6.26 -15.43 4.44
C ASP A 60 -6.62 -15.43 5.92
N PHE A 61 -7.68 -14.69 6.27
CA PHE A 61 -8.10 -14.55 7.67
C PHE A 61 -8.88 -15.76 8.14
N THR A 62 -8.58 -16.19 9.35
CA THR A 62 -9.50 -16.97 10.19
C THR A 62 -9.56 -16.31 11.55
N LEU A 63 -10.67 -16.48 12.27
CA LEU A 63 -10.80 -15.94 13.62
C LEU A 63 -9.64 -16.42 14.54
N GLU A 64 -9.20 -17.66 14.37
CA GLU A 64 -8.07 -18.26 15.09
C GLU A 64 -6.74 -17.53 14.86
N LYS A 65 -6.52 -16.93 13.69
CA LYS A 65 -5.28 -16.20 13.40
C LYS A 65 -5.23 -14.84 14.09
N VAL A 66 -6.38 -14.24 14.38
CA VAL A 66 -6.51 -12.88 14.92
C VAL A 66 -6.89 -12.84 16.39
N LEU A 67 -7.44 -13.91 16.94
CA LEU A 67 -7.80 -14.00 18.36
C LEU A 67 -6.66 -14.63 19.17
N HIS A 68 -6.15 -13.89 20.16
CA HIS A 68 -5.08 -14.34 21.05
C HIS A 68 -5.51 -14.13 22.50
N GLY A 69 -6.06 -15.17 23.13
CA GLY A 69 -6.77 -15.04 24.41
C GLY A 69 -7.99 -14.13 24.26
N ASP A 70 -8.13 -13.16 25.16
CA ASP A 70 -9.25 -12.20 25.14
C ASP A 70 -9.01 -11.00 24.21
N TRP A 71 -7.96 -11.04 23.39
CA TRP A 71 -7.52 -9.92 22.57
C TRP A 71 -7.68 -10.21 21.08
N LEU A 72 -8.24 -9.24 20.36
CA LEU A 72 -8.26 -9.22 18.91
C LEU A 72 -7.03 -8.46 18.39
N PHE A 73 -6.17 -9.15 17.66
CA PHE A 73 -5.00 -8.59 16.99
C PHE A 73 -5.32 -8.33 15.52
N LEU A 74 -5.33 -7.06 15.13
CA LEU A 74 -5.55 -6.64 13.75
C LEU A 74 -4.31 -5.90 13.24
N VAL A 75 -3.88 -6.24 12.02
CA VAL A 75 -2.74 -5.58 11.37
C VAL A 75 -3.22 -4.89 10.11
N MET A 76 -2.98 -3.59 10.03
CA MET A 76 -3.19 -2.82 8.82
C MET A 76 -1.86 -2.73 8.06
N ARG A 77 -1.90 -3.11 6.78
CA ARG A 77 -0.77 -3.01 5.86
C ARG A 77 -1.03 -1.88 4.88
N THR A 78 0.01 -1.08 4.62
CA THR A 78 -0.02 -0.01 3.63
C THR A 78 1.11 -0.24 2.65
N ASP A 79 0.76 -0.49 1.40
CA ASP A 79 1.72 -0.75 0.32
C ASP A 79 1.72 0.44 -0.65
N ARG A 80 2.89 0.78 -1.21
CA ARG A 80 3.03 1.81 -2.25
C ARG A 80 4.19 1.44 -3.16
N ARG A 81 3.98 1.53 -4.48
CA ARG A 81 5.06 1.52 -5.46
C ARG A 81 5.47 2.95 -5.74
N THR A 82 6.77 3.23 -5.69
CA THR A 82 7.30 4.55 -6.01
C THR A 82 8.47 4.42 -6.96
N VAL A 83 8.40 5.14 -8.07
CA VAL A 83 9.54 5.33 -8.96
C VAL A 83 10.37 6.50 -8.43
N PRO A 84 11.69 6.32 -8.20
CA PRO A 84 12.55 7.41 -7.79
C PRO A 84 12.51 8.56 -8.80
N GLU A 85 12.32 9.78 -8.29
CA GLU A 85 12.23 10.99 -9.13
C GLU A 85 13.48 11.21 -10.00
N SER A 86 14.65 10.81 -9.50
CA SER A 86 15.90 10.85 -10.27
C SER A 86 15.86 9.96 -11.51
N LEU A 87 15.20 8.80 -11.43
CA LEU A 87 15.08 7.88 -12.55
C LEU A 87 14.13 8.44 -13.61
N VAL A 88 12.96 8.94 -13.19
CA VAL A 88 12.00 9.60 -14.09
C VAL A 88 12.67 10.75 -14.86
N ASN A 89 13.46 11.58 -14.16
CA ASN A 89 14.14 12.71 -14.80
C ASN A 89 15.25 12.27 -15.77
N ALA A 90 15.93 11.15 -15.53
CA ALA A 90 16.93 10.61 -16.45
C ALA A 90 16.30 10.16 -17.78
N TYR A 91 15.18 9.43 -17.74
CA TYR A 91 14.42 9.04 -18.94
C TYR A 91 13.84 10.26 -19.66
N LEU A 92 13.31 11.22 -18.91
CA LEU A 92 12.82 12.47 -19.50
C LEU A 92 13.92 13.21 -20.27
N GLN A 93 15.14 13.24 -19.74
CA GLN A 93 16.26 13.89 -20.42
C GLN A 93 16.60 13.22 -21.75
N ILE A 94 16.60 11.88 -21.81
CA ILE A 94 16.83 11.11 -23.04
C ILE A 94 15.83 11.51 -24.14
N GLU A 95 14.54 11.57 -23.79
CA GLU A 95 13.47 11.93 -24.73
C GLU A 95 13.57 13.41 -25.16
N LEU A 96 13.92 14.31 -24.24
CA LEU A 96 14.14 15.73 -24.55
C LEU A 96 15.31 15.93 -25.51
N ASP A 97 16.41 15.20 -25.31
CA ASP A 97 17.58 15.24 -26.19
C ASP A 97 17.20 14.71 -27.58
N ALA A 98 16.49 13.59 -27.66
CA ALA A 98 15.99 13.04 -28.93
C ALA A 98 15.09 14.04 -29.68
N ALA A 99 14.15 14.68 -28.98
CA ALA A 99 13.26 15.70 -29.56
C ALA A 99 14.00 16.95 -30.05
N ALA A 100 15.03 17.38 -29.31
CA ALA A 100 15.90 18.49 -29.70
C ALA A 100 16.70 18.17 -30.97
N HIS A 101 17.28 16.97 -31.06
CA HIS A 101 17.97 16.49 -32.26
C HIS A 101 17.04 16.39 -33.47
N ALA A 102 15.77 16.04 -33.26
CA ALA A 102 14.73 16.01 -34.29
C ALA A 102 14.19 17.41 -34.67
N GLY A 103 14.70 18.49 -34.08
CA GLY A 103 14.27 19.87 -34.34
C GLY A 103 12.87 20.21 -33.82
N LYS A 104 12.32 19.41 -32.89
CA LYS A 104 10.96 19.56 -32.34
C LYS A 104 11.01 19.74 -30.83
N PRO A 105 11.41 20.91 -30.31
CA PRO A 105 11.45 21.14 -28.87
C PRO A 105 10.04 21.03 -28.26
N LEU A 106 9.93 20.28 -27.17
CA LEU A 106 8.66 20.08 -26.46
C LEU A 106 8.28 21.33 -25.65
N SER A 107 7.01 21.72 -25.73
CA SER A 107 6.40 22.77 -24.90
C SER A 107 6.34 22.36 -23.43
N ARG A 108 6.16 23.31 -22.50
CA ARG A 108 6.06 23.01 -21.07
C ARG A 108 4.96 21.98 -20.74
N GLY A 109 3.80 22.07 -21.39
CA GLY A 109 2.69 21.11 -21.20
C GLY A 109 3.09 19.72 -21.68
N ALA A 110 3.62 19.61 -22.89
CA ALA A 110 4.05 18.32 -23.46
C ALA A 110 5.17 17.65 -22.64
N ARG A 111 6.03 18.44 -21.97
CA ARG A 111 7.04 17.90 -21.04
C ARG A 111 6.42 17.31 -19.77
N ALA A 112 5.37 17.93 -19.24
CA ALA A 112 4.67 17.41 -18.07
C ALA A 112 3.96 16.10 -18.42
N ASP A 113 3.23 16.08 -19.53
CA ASP A 113 2.53 14.88 -20.01
C ASP A 113 3.50 13.72 -20.28
N LEU A 114 4.65 14.02 -20.92
CA LEU A 114 5.70 13.03 -21.15
C LEU A 114 6.29 12.49 -19.85
N LYS A 115 6.51 13.37 -18.87
CA LYS A 115 7.03 12.95 -17.56
C LYS A 115 6.07 12.02 -16.83
N ASP A 116 4.77 12.31 -16.89
CA ASP A 116 3.75 11.46 -16.28
C ASP A 116 3.62 10.12 -17.03
N ALA A 117 3.72 10.13 -18.37
CA ALA A 117 3.77 8.91 -19.18
C ALA A 117 4.99 8.04 -18.85
N ILE A 118 6.18 8.63 -18.74
CA ILE A 118 7.41 7.93 -18.33
C ILE A 118 7.24 7.34 -16.93
N ARG A 119 6.67 8.10 -15.99
CA ARG A 119 6.45 7.61 -14.63
C ARG A 119 5.49 6.42 -14.60
N ALA A 120 4.41 6.47 -15.40
CA ALA A 120 3.46 5.37 -15.52
C ALA A 120 4.05 4.11 -16.18
N ASP A 121 4.97 4.26 -17.13
CA ASP A 121 5.66 3.15 -17.79
C ASP A 121 6.70 2.47 -16.87
N LEU A 122 7.29 3.25 -15.96
CA LEU A 122 8.27 2.75 -14.98
C LEU A 122 7.63 2.12 -13.73
N LEU A 123 6.32 2.26 -13.54
CA LEU A 123 5.58 1.70 -12.41
C LEU A 123 5.32 0.21 -12.61
#